data_AF-A0A925GQF7-F1
#
_entry.id   AF-A0A925GQF7-F1
#
_cell.length_a   1.000
_cell.length_b   1.000
_cell.length_c   1.000
_cell.angle_alpha   90.00
_cell.angle_beta   90.00
_cell.angle_gamma   90.00
#
_symmetry.space_group_name_H-M   'P 1'
#
loop_
_entity.id
_entity.type
_entity.pdbx_description
1 polymer ?
#
loop_
_entity_poly.entity_id
_entity_poly.type
_entity_poly.pdbx_seq_one_letter_code
_entity_poly.pdbx_strand_id
1 'polypeptide(L)'
;MRSLAFAIGLLAFALTADADSLRPVDQAQSEPSFAAFRWRLLKGLEKKDTAVLFPLLDPGIRASFGAGDGVKTFRQYWKLDTAPATSGLWSELTTAIRLGSTREEDEFVAPYVFTRFPKDRDAFTHAAVIKPAVKLRKLPKAGATIVGTLDYEVVQLLTPVKNGWYRVRTDAGKQGWLPQADVRSPLDYRAFFEKKNGRWFLTAFVKGD
;
A
#
# COMPACT_ATOMS: atom_id res chain seq x y z
N MET A 1 -60.29 7.62 36.71
CA MET A 1 -58.81 7.62 36.83
C MET A 1 -58.25 7.28 35.46
N ARG A 2 -57.48 8.18 34.85
CA ARG A 2 -57.01 8.09 33.46
C ARG A 2 -55.72 7.26 33.39
N SER A 3 -55.72 6.30 32.46
CA SER A 3 -54.62 5.42 32.09
C SER A 3 -53.39 6.19 31.60
N LEU A 4 -52.19 5.69 31.90
CA LEU A 4 -50.98 6.02 31.16
C LEU A 4 -50.12 4.75 31.04
N ALA A 5 -50.14 4.13 29.85
CA ALA A 5 -49.24 3.06 29.48
C ALA A 5 -48.04 3.68 28.76
N PHE A 6 -46.84 3.54 29.33
CA PHE A 6 -45.59 3.97 28.72
C PHE A 6 -45.11 2.89 27.74
N ALA A 7 -45.13 3.19 26.45
CA ALA A 7 -44.47 2.38 25.44
C ALA A 7 -42.97 2.71 25.43
N ILE A 8 -42.14 1.77 25.86
CA ILE A 8 -40.68 1.86 25.74
C ILE A 8 -40.31 1.35 24.34
N GLY A 9 -39.96 2.27 23.44
CA GLY A 9 -39.42 1.95 22.13
C GLY A 9 -37.99 1.43 22.25
N LEU A 10 -37.77 0.16 21.88
CA LEU A 10 -36.44 -0.43 21.79
C LEU A 10 -35.74 0.13 20.53
N LEU A 11 -34.84 1.09 20.70
CA LEU A 11 -33.95 1.53 19.62
C LEU A 11 -32.89 0.43 19.39
N ALA A 12 -33.07 -0.39 18.37
CA ALA A 12 -32.04 -1.31 17.92
C ALA A 12 -30.92 -0.50 17.23
N PHE A 13 -29.84 -0.22 17.97
CA PHE A 13 -28.58 0.14 17.33
C PHE A 13 -28.07 -1.10 16.61
N ALA A 14 -28.18 -1.11 15.29
CA ALA A 14 -27.40 -2.03 14.48
C ALA A 14 -25.92 -1.69 14.73
N LEU A 15 -25.23 -2.53 15.49
CA LEU A 15 -23.78 -2.60 15.49
C LEU A 15 -23.39 -2.93 14.06
N THR A 16 -23.05 -1.91 13.27
CA THR A 16 -22.27 -2.12 12.05
C THR A 16 -20.95 -2.68 12.54
N ALA A 17 -20.74 -3.98 12.36
CA ALA A 17 -19.42 -4.56 12.50
C ALA A 17 -18.46 -3.65 11.72
N ASP A 18 -17.50 -3.05 12.41
CA ASP A 18 -16.35 -2.43 11.76
C ASP A 18 -15.74 -3.55 10.92
N ALA A 19 -15.96 -3.51 9.60
CA ALA A 19 -15.21 -4.35 8.69
C ALA A 19 -13.74 -4.07 8.98
N ASP A 20 -12.93 -5.11 9.23
CA ASP A 20 -11.54 -4.98 9.67
C ASP A 20 -10.76 -3.99 8.78
N SER A 21 -10.68 -2.74 9.23
CA SER A 21 -10.02 -1.67 8.51
C SER A 21 -8.51 -1.85 8.64
N LEU A 22 -7.82 -1.98 7.51
CA LEU A 22 -6.37 -2.00 7.44
C LEU A 22 -5.82 -0.58 7.50
N ARG A 23 -5.89 0.05 8.67
CA ARG A 23 -5.43 1.44 8.86
C ARG A 23 -3.91 1.56 8.64
N PRO A 24 -3.42 2.72 8.14
CA PRO A 24 -1.99 2.93 7.88
C PRO A 24 -1.15 2.80 9.15
N VAL A 25 -0.02 2.13 9.02
CA VAL A 25 0.99 2.01 10.07
C VAL A 25 2.33 2.49 9.53
N ASP A 26 2.98 3.42 10.23
CA ASP A 26 4.32 3.87 9.90
C ASP A 26 5.18 3.95 11.16
N GLN A 27 6.05 2.96 11.33
CA GLN A 27 6.97 2.82 12.44
C GLN A 27 8.34 3.42 12.14
N ALA A 28 8.55 4.08 10.99
CA ALA A 28 9.87 4.60 10.64
C ALA A 28 10.46 5.52 11.71
N GLN A 29 9.62 6.32 12.38
CA GLN A 29 10.04 7.27 13.43
C GLN A 29 10.45 6.59 14.75
N SER A 30 10.13 5.29 14.93
CA SER A 30 10.57 4.54 16.10
C SER A 30 12.08 4.23 16.09
N GLU A 31 12.73 4.34 14.93
CA GLU A 31 14.17 4.14 14.76
C GLU A 31 14.79 5.37 14.07
N PRO A 32 15.37 6.31 14.83
CA PRO A 32 15.86 7.59 14.29
C PRO A 32 16.86 7.44 13.14
N SER A 33 17.73 6.41 13.17
CA SER A 33 18.70 6.20 12.10
C SER A 33 18.04 5.74 10.80
N PHE A 34 16.95 4.97 10.89
CA PHE A 34 16.15 4.57 9.73
C PHE A 34 15.30 5.74 9.21
N ALA A 35 14.70 6.54 10.10
CA ALA A 35 13.97 7.74 9.71
C ALA A 35 14.84 8.69 8.88
N ALA A 36 16.09 8.92 9.29
CA ALA A 36 17.06 9.73 8.55
C ALA A 36 17.41 9.11 7.18
N PHE A 37 17.63 7.80 7.12
CA PHE A 37 17.85 7.08 5.87
C PHE A 37 16.66 7.23 4.91
N ARG A 38 15.43 6.97 5.39
CA ARG A 38 14.19 7.05 4.61
C ARG A 38 13.96 8.46 4.08
N TRP A 39 14.23 9.49 4.88
CA TRP A 39 14.14 10.87 4.44
C TRP A 39 15.11 11.17 3.28
N ARG A 40 16.37 10.75 3.40
CA ARG A 40 17.37 10.91 2.33
C ARG A 40 16.97 10.17 1.07
N LEU A 41 16.44 8.95 1.21
CA LEU A 41 15.91 8.18 0.09
C LEU A 41 14.78 8.92 -0.61
N LEU A 42 13.75 9.35 0.13
CA LEU A 42 12.62 10.11 -0.43
C LEU A 42 13.06 11.40 -1.13
N LYS A 43 14.09 12.09 -0.61
CA LYS A 43 14.67 13.27 -1.28
C LYS A 43 15.36 12.93 -2.59
N GLY A 44 16.09 11.81 -2.65
CA GLY A 44 16.65 11.29 -3.90
C GLY A 44 15.56 10.94 -4.92
N LEU A 45 14.48 10.27 -4.46
CA LEU A 45 13.36 9.90 -5.34
C LEU A 45 12.60 11.11 -5.88
N GLU A 46 12.33 12.11 -5.04
CA GLU A 46 11.67 13.36 -5.43
C GLU A 46 12.44 14.09 -6.53
N LYS A 47 13.77 14.13 -6.42
CA LYS A 47 14.67 14.75 -7.39
C LYS A 47 15.06 13.84 -8.56
N LYS A 48 14.63 12.57 -8.54
CA LYS A 48 15.08 11.52 -9.48
C LYS A 48 16.61 11.42 -9.57
N ASP A 49 17.27 11.59 -8.44
CA ASP A 49 18.71 11.73 -8.32
C ASP A 49 19.36 10.37 -8.08
N THR A 50 20.00 9.84 -9.13
CA THR A 50 20.70 8.55 -9.08
C THR A 50 21.97 8.60 -8.23
N ALA A 51 22.63 9.76 -8.13
CA ALA A 51 23.80 9.92 -7.27
C ALA A 51 23.44 9.86 -5.78
N VAL A 52 22.22 10.28 -5.41
CA VAL A 52 21.67 10.08 -4.07
C VAL A 52 21.17 8.66 -3.87
N LEU A 53 20.50 8.06 -4.87
CA LEU A 53 19.93 6.72 -4.78
C LEU A 53 20.97 5.62 -4.66
N PHE A 54 21.98 5.59 -5.55
CA PHE A 54 22.89 4.43 -5.65
C PHE A 54 23.66 4.11 -4.36
N PRO A 55 24.15 5.10 -3.58
CA PRO A 55 24.76 4.81 -2.29
C PRO A 55 23.78 4.20 -1.26
N LEU A 56 22.47 4.30 -1.46
CA LEU A 56 21.47 3.74 -0.55
C LEU A 56 21.09 2.30 -0.91
N LEU A 57 21.57 1.79 -2.05
CA LEU A 57 21.32 0.42 -2.50
C LEU A 57 22.33 -0.53 -1.86
N ASP A 58 21.85 -1.69 -1.43
CA ASP A 58 22.72 -2.80 -1.09
C ASP A 58 23.48 -3.32 -2.33
N PRO A 59 24.76 -3.73 -2.22
CA PRO A 59 25.49 -4.31 -3.34
C PRO A 59 24.78 -5.51 -4.00
N GLY A 60 24.01 -6.29 -3.22
CA GLY A 60 23.18 -7.43 -3.64
C GLY A 60 21.69 -7.11 -3.77
N ILE A 61 21.32 -5.84 -3.98
CA ILE A 61 19.93 -5.40 -4.15
C ILE A 61 19.15 -6.27 -5.15
N ARG A 62 17.96 -6.75 -4.76
CA ARG A 62 17.05 -7.50 -5.65
C ARG A 62 16.02 -6.58 -6.31
N ALA A 63 15.84 -6.74 -7.63
CA ALA A 63 14.83 -5.99 -8.40
C ALA A 63 13.59 -6.82 -8.77
N SER A 64 13.69 -8.16 -8.74
CA SER A 64 12.57 -9.08 -8.94
C SER A 64 12.92 -10.48 -8.40
N PHE A 65 11.95 -11.40 -8.39
CA PHE A 65 12.16 -12.79 -7.94
C PHE A 65 12.90 -13.70 -8.93
N GLY A 66 13.10 -13.26 -10.19
CA GLY A 66 13.71 -14.07 -11.25
C GLY A 66 14.82 -13.37 -12.04
N ALA A 67 15.12 -12.12 -11.73
CA ALA A 67 16.31 -11.45 -12.24
C ALA A 67 17.49 -11.72 -11.31
N GLY A 68 18.71 -11.59 -11.84
CA GLY A 68 19.91 -11.62 -10.99
C GLY A 68 19.93 -10.48 -9.97
N ASP A 69 20.77 -10.63 -8.95
CA ASP A 69 20.92 -9.65 -7.89
C ASP A 69 21.94 -8.54 -8.28
N GLY A 70 21.88 -7.43 -7.55
CA GLY A 70 22.90 -6.40 -7.49
C GLY A 70 22.63 -5.12 -8.27
N VAL A 71 23.42 -4.09 -7.96
CA VAL A 71 23.20 -2.71 -8.40
C VAL A 71 23.16 -2.57 -9.93
N LYS A 72 23.97 -3.34 -10.66
CA LYS A 72 23.94 -3.34 -12.13
C LYS A 72 22.59 -3.83 -12.65
N THR A 73 22.11 -4.97 -12.15
CA THR A 73 20.83 -5.56 -12.55
C THR A 73 19.67 -4.63 -12.19
N PHE A 74 19.72 -4.03 -11.00
CA PHE A 74 18.72 -3.06 -10.56
C PHE A 74 18.65 -1.83 -11.49
N ARG A 75 19.80 -1.26 -11.85
CA ARG A 75 19.88 -0.11 -12.79
C ARG A 75 19.30 -0.45 -14.16
N GLN A 76 19.57 -1.65 -14.66
CA GLN A 76 19.04 -2.12 -15.94
C GLN A 76 17.53 -2.35 -15.90
N TYR A 77 17.04 -3.07 -14.88
CA TYR A 77 15.62 -3.33 -14.68
C TYR A 77 14.79 -2.03 -14.67
N TRP A 78 15.29 -1.04 -13.95
CA TRP A 78 14.64 0.27 -13.81
C TRP A 78 15.05 1.29 -14.87
N LYS A 79 15.83 0.91 -15.90
CA LYS A 79 16.29 1.81 -16.97
C LYS A 79 16.99 3.08 -16.47
N LEU A 80 17.70 3.00 -15.33
CA LEU A 80 18.37 4.15 -14.72
C LEU A 80 19.61 4.60 -15.50
N ASP A 81 20.09 3.77 -16.42
CA ASP A 81 21.28 4.06 -17.23
C ASP A 81 20.92 4.69 -18.56
N THR A 82 19.72 4.43 -19.05
CA THR A 82 19.28 4.80 -20.39
C THR A 82 18.19 5.86 -20.36
N ALA A 83 17.30 5.82 -19.37
CA ALA A 83 16.17 6.74 -19.25
C ALA A 83 15.82 7.05 -17.77
N PRO A 84 16.78 7.52 -16.95
CA PRO A 84 16.52 7.77 -15.54
C PRO A 84 15.35 8.74 -15.32
N ALA A 85 15.24 9.83 -16.09
CA ALA A 85 14.20 10.85 -15.89
C ALA A 85 12.76 10.31 -16.00
N THR A 86 12.54 9.26 -16.79
CA THR A 86 11.22 8.64 -17.06
C THR A 86 11.06 7.26 -16.45
N SER A 87 12.03 6.80 -15.65
CA SER A 87 11.94 5.51 -14.95
C SER A 87 10.69 5.45 -14.06
N GLY A 88 9.96 4.33 -14.14
CA GLY A 88 8.85 4.03 -13.24
C GLY A 88 9.27 3.81 -11.79
N LEU A 89 10.58 3.61 -11.52
CA LEU A 89 11.10 3.41 -10.17
C LEU A 89 10.67 4.53 -9.23
N TRP A 90 10.79 5.78 -9.70
CA TRP A 90 10.57 6.94 -8.87
C TRP A 90 9.15 6.97 -8.31
N SER A 91 8.15 6.69 -9.14
CA SER A 91 6.75 6.65 -8.72
C SER A 91 6.45 5.43 -7.86
N GLU A 92 6.94 4.25 -8.25
CA GLU A 92 6.63 2.99 -7.57
C GLU A 92 7.25 2.95 -6.16
N LEU A 93 8.54 3.26 -6.05
CA LEU A 93 9.24 3.23 -4.77
C LEU A 93 8.76 4.35 -3.84
N THR A 94 8.48 5.54 -4.38
CA THR A 94 7.87 6.62 -3.59
C THR A 94 6.50 6.21 -3.04
N THR A 95 5.67 5.57 -3.87
CA THR A 95 4.33 5.11 -3.45
C THR A 95 4.43 4.08 -2.33
N ALA A 96 5.28 3.07 -2.48
CA ALA A 96 5.50 2.06 -1.45
C ALA A 96 5.97 2.68 -0.13
N ILE A 97 6.99 3.55 -0.16
CA ILE A 97 7.55 4.17 1.05
C ILE A 97 6.55 5.13 1.71
N ARG A 98 5.75 5.89 0.94
CA ARG A 98 4.80 6.86 1.48
C ARG A 98 3.59 6.23 2.16
N LEU A 99 3.28 4.97 1.85
CA LEU A 99 2.24 4.24 2.56
C LEU A 99 2.66 3.87 3.99
N GLY A 100 3.95 3.97 4.33
CA GLY A 100 4.46 3.69 5.67
C GLY A 100 5.28 2.43 5.71
N SER A 101 6.18 2.35 6.69
CA SER A 101 7.06 1.19 6.90
C SER A 101 6.78 0.55 8.25
N THR A 102 6.74 -0.78 8.32
CA THR A 102 6.67 -1.52 9.58
C THR A 102 7.97 -2.25 9.83
N ARG A 103 8.26 -2.53 11.10
CA ARG A 103 9.41 -3.35 11.49
C ARG A 103 9.01 -4.82 11.51
N GLU A 104 9.77 -5.63 10.81
CA GLU A 104 9.74 -7.10 10.85
C GLU A 104 11.12 -7.55 11.34
N GLU A 105 11.21 -8.10 12.55
CA GLU A 105 12.48 -8.47 13.17
C GLU A 105 13.54 -7.34 13.10
N ASP A 106 14.62 -7.54 12.35
CA ASP A 106 15.73 -6.62 12.16
C ASP A 106 15.63 -5.73 10.91
N GLU A 107 14.57 -5.88 10.13
CA GLU A 107 14.31 -5.10 8.91
C GLU A 107 13.12 -4.15 9.03
N PHE A 108 13.07 -3.17 8.14
CA PHE A 108 11.87 -2.41 7.86
C PHE A 108 11.34 -2.78 6.47
N VAL A 109 10.03 -2.87 6.35
CA VAL A 109 9.36 -3.20 5.09
C VAL A 109 8.29 -2.16 4.77
N ALA A 110 8.22 -1.74 3.51
CA ALA A 110 7.19 -0.86 2.98
C ALA A 110 6.52 -1.48 1.74
N PRO A 111 5.21 -1.29 1.50
CA PRO A 111 4.26 -0.58 2.35
C PRO A 111 3.76 -1.45 3.52
N TYR A 112 3.21 -0.81 4.56
CA TYR A 112 2.50 -1.50 5.66
C TYR A 112 1.44 -2.50 5.19
N VAL A 113 0.84 -2.28 4.01
CA VAL A 113 -0.17 -3.17 3.43
C VAL A 113 0.36 -4.59 3.28
N PHE A 114 1.65 -4.78 2.98
CA PHE A 114 2.23 -6.10 2.83
C PHE A 114 2.35 -6.83 4.17
N THR A 115 2.93 -6.17 5.17
CA THR A 115 3.23 -6.77 6.48
C THR A 115 2.01 -6.89 7.38
N ARG A 116 1.03 -5.99 7.21
CA ARG A 116 -0.20 -5.97 8.00
C ARG A 116 -1.37 -6.65 7.29
N PHE A 117 -1.18 -7.18 6.07
CA PHE A 117 -2.28 -7.81 5.35
C PHE A 117 -2.89 -8.96 6.18
N PRO A 118 -4.22 -9.03 6.30
CA PRO A 118 -4.86 -10.08 7.10
C PRO A 118 -4.59 -11.48 6.51
N LYS A 119 -4.18 -12.42 7.36
CA LYS A 119 -3.77 -13.77 6.95
C LYS A 119 -4.92 -14.66 6.49
N ASP A 120 -6.15 -14.31 6.87
CA ASP A 120 -7.40 -14.96 6.47
C ASP A 120 -7.88 -14.51 5.09
N ARG A 121 -7.20 -13.55 4.44
CA ARG A 121 -7.55 -13.01 3.13
C ARG A 121 -6.54 -13.46 2.08
N ASP A 122 -7.07 -13.97 0.98
CA ASP A 122 -6.25 -14.38 -0.17
C ASP A 122 -5.63 -13.15 -0.84
N ALA A 123 -4.31 -13.04 -0.75
CA ALA A 123 -3.49 -11.94 -1.27
C ALA A 123 -3.56 -11.77 -2.80
N PHE A 124 -3.97 -12.81 -3.55
CA PHE A 124 -4.14 -12.74 -5.00
C PHE A 124 -5.48 -12.14 -5.42
N THR A 125 -6.49 -12.25 -4.57
CA THR A 125 -7.87 -11.82 -4.86
C THR A 125 -8.34 -10.67 -4.00
N HIS A 126 -7.58 -10.27 -2.98
CA HIS A 126 -7.90 -9.17 -2.08
C HIS A 126 -6.86 -8.06 -2.14
N ALA A 127 -7.30 -6.85 -1.83
CA ALA A 127 -6.45 -5.66 -1.73
C ALA A 127 -6.99 -4.71 -0.66
N ALA A 128 -6.14 -3.82 -0.18
CA ALA A 128 -6.50 -2.83 0.81
C ALA A 128 -6.91 -1.51 0.15
N VAL A 129 -8.00 -0.90 0.61
CA VAL A 129 -8.25 0.53 0.39
C VAL A 129 -7.27 1.31 1.25
N ILE A 130 -6.53 2.27 0.68
CA ILE A 130 -5.38 2.91 1.35
C ILE A 130 -5.65 4.34 1.82
N LYS A 131 -6.91 4.78 1.80
CA LYS A 131 -7.34 6.13 2.20
C LYS A 131 -8.67 6.05 2.96
N PRO A 132 -8.98 7.07 3.77
CA PRO A 132 -10.29 7.16 4.38
C PRO A 132 -11.30 7.71 3.38
N ALA A 133 -12.57 7.44 3.63
CA ALA A 133 -13.71 8.02 2.93
C ALA A 133 -13.70 7.85 1.39
N VAL A 134 -13.11 6.77 0.86
CA VAL A 134 -13.04 6.49 -0.58
C VAL A 134 -14.44 6.18 -1.12
N LYS A 135 -14.81 6.82 -2.22
CA LYS A 135 -16.16 6.71 -2.78
C LYS A 135 -16.28 5.45 -3.63
N LEU A 136 -17.09 4.51 -3.19
CA LEU A 136 -17.49 3.34 -3.98
C LEU A 136 -18.50 3.79 -5.03
N ARG A 137 -18.18 3.63 -6.31
CA ARG A 137 -19.00 4.16 -7.42
C ARG A 137 -19.73 3.07 -8.18
N LYS A 138 -20.90 3.39 -8.74
CA LYS A 138 -21.68 2.46 -9.55
C LYS A 138 -21.01 2.11 -10.89
N LEU A 139 -20.20 3.03 -11.43
CA LEU A 139 -19.50 2.89 -12.72
C LEU A 139 -18.03 3.34 -12.58
N PRO A 140 -17.11 2.85 -13.44
CA PRO A 140 -15.69 3.21 -13.42
C PRO A 140 -15.43 4.60 -14.01
N LYS A 141 -15.99 5.64 -13.40
CA LYS A 141 -15.76 7.04 -13.76
C LYS A 141 -15.98 7.96 -12.57
N ALA A 142 -15.23 9.07 -12.52
CA ALA A 142 -15.23 9.99 -11.39
C ALA A 142 -16.60 10.62 -11.07
N GLY A 143 -17.44 10.86 -12.09
CA GLY A 143 -18.78 11.43 -11.91
C GLY A 143 -19.90 10.41 -11.65
N ALA A 144 -19.58 9.12 -11.50
CA ALA A 144 -20.62 8.11 -11.27
C ALA A 144 -21.23 8.20 -9.88
N THR A 145 -22.50 7.81 -9.78
CA THR A 145 -23.26 7.72 -8.53
C THR A 145 -22.47 6.96 -7.48
N ILE A 146 -22.39 7.56 -6.29
CA ILE A 146 -21.74 6.96 -5.11
C ILE A 146 -22.74 5.99 -4.50
N VAL A 147 -22.32 4.74 -4.32
CA VAL A 147 -23.13 3.64 -3.75
C VAL A 147 -22.61 3.18 -2.39
N GLY A 148 -21.52 3.78 -1.93
CA GLY A 148 -20.92 3.53 -0.62
C GLY A 148 -19.70 4.42 -0.39
N THR A 149 -19.21 4.41 0.84
CA THR A 149 -17.96 5.04 1.23
C THR A 149 -17.18 4.03 2.04
N LEU A 150 -15.90 3.82 1.72
CA LEU A 150 -15.03 2.85 2.38
C LEU A 150 -13.96 3.56 3.20
N ASP A 151 -13.62 3.01 4.36
CA ASP A 151 -12.57 3.51 5.26
C ASP A 151 -11.53 2.42 5.53
N TYR A 152 -10.45 2.41 4.74
CA TYR A 152 -9.35 1.45 4.84
C TYR A 152 -9.73 -0.04 4.78
N GLU A 153 -10.89 -0.38 4.23
CA GLU A 153 -11.36 -1.77 4.14
C GLU A 153 -10.44 -2.64 3.26
N VAL A 154 -10.30 -3.91 3.63
CA VAL A 154 -9.81 -4.95 2.71
C VAL A 154 -10.99 -5.41 1.86
N VAL A 155 -10.81 -5.38 0.54
CA VAL A 155 -11.87 -5.67 -0.43
C VAL A 155 -11.43 -6.78 -1.38
N GLN A 156 -12.39 -7.58 -1.82
CA GLN A 156 -12.16 -8.54 -2.89
C GLN A 156 -12.14 -7.81 -4.24
N LEU A 157 -11.10 -8.04 -5.04
CA LEU A 157 -10.99 -7.56 -6.41
C LEU A 157 -11.80 -8.45 -7.34
N LEU A 158 -12.61 -7.83 -8.20
CA LEU A 158 -13.45 -8.50 -9.18
C LEU A 158 -12.99 -8.17 -10.60
N THR A 159 -13.23 -9.10 -11.53
CA THR A 159 -13.05 -8.86 -12.95
C THR A 159 -14.31 -8.24 -13.59
N PRO A 160 -14.17 -7.48 -14.69
CA PRO A 160 -12.92 -7.00 -15.29
C PRO A 160 -12.35 -5.75 -14.59
N VAL A 161 -11.05 -5.55 -14.68
CA VAL A 161 -10.39 -4.25 -14.41
C VAL A 161 -10.62 -3.33 -15.61
N LYS A 162 -10.94 -2.05 -15.40
CA LYS A 162 -11.26 -1.11 -16.49
C LYS A 162 -10.55 0.22 -16.31
N ASN A 163 -9.65 0.59 -17.22
CA ASN A 163 -9.10 1.94 -17.39
C ASN A 163 -8.74 2.66 -16.06
N GLY A 164 -7.93 2.04 -15.20
CA GLY A 164 -7.55 2.62 -13.91
C GLY A 164 -8.60 2.53 -12.81
N TRP A 165 -9.61 1.67 -12.98
CA TRP A 165 -10.62 1.36 -11.96
C TRP A 165 -10.65 -0.14 -11.66
N TYR A 166 -10.68 -0.46 -10.38
CA TYR A 166 -11.00 -1.80 -9.90
C TYR A 166 -12.48 -1.90 -9.61
N ARG A 167 -13.08 -3.01 -10.05
CA ARG A 167 -14.34 -3.46 -9.50
C ARG A 167 -14.05 -4.21 -8.21
N VAL A 168 -14.79 -3.92 -7.14
CA VAL A 168 -14.55 -4.53 -5.83
C VAL A 168 -15.83 -5.04 -5.20
N ARG A 169 -15.69 -5.94 -4.23
CA ARG A 169 -16.74 -6.38 -3.31
C ARG A 169 -16.26 -6.21 -1.87
N THR A 170 -17.08 -5.57 -1.03
CA THR A 170 -16.84 -5.47 0.41
C THR A 170 -17.34 -6.73 1.13
N ASP A 171 -16.93 -6.93 2.37
CA ASP A 171 -17.41 -8.07 3.19
C ASP A 171 -18.92 -8.05 3.41
N ALA A 172 -19.52 -6.87 3.49
CA ALA A 172 -20.96 -6.69 3.51
C ALA A 172 -21.67 -7.01 2.17
N GLY A 173 -20.93 -7.49 1.16
CA GLY A 173 -21.45 -7.87 -0.15
C GLY A 173 -21.69 -6.71 -1.12
N LYS A 174 -21.41 -5.46 -0.72
CA LYS A 174 -21.58 -4.29 -1.62
C LYS A 174 -20.55 -4.32 -2.72
N GLN A 175 -20.99 -4.01 -3.94
CA GLN A 175 -20.10 -3.96 -5.11
C GLN A 175 -20.10 -2.57 -5.74
N GLY A 176 -18.96 -2.23 -6.32
CA GLY A 176 -18.80 -1.00 -7.09
C GLY A 176 -17.39 -0.87 -7.62
N TRP A 177 -17.02 0.37 -7.94
CA TRP A 177 -15.77 0.72 -8.58
C TRP A 177 -14.99 1.72 -7.73
N LEU A 178 -13.68 1.47 -7.60
CA LEU A 178 -12.72 2.35 -6.95
C LEU A 178 -11.62 2.72 -7.94
N PRO A 179 -11.05 3.94 -7.87
CA PRO A 179 -9.81 4.24 -8.57
C PRO A 179 -8.70 3.29 -8.13
N GLN A 180 -7.91 2.79 -9.07
CA GLN A 180 -6.77 1.92 -8.78
C GLN A 180 -5.75 2.61 -7.85
N ALA A 181 -5.62 3.94 -7.94
CA ALA A 181 -4.73 4.73 -7.08
C ALA A 181 -5.15 4.77 -5.59
N ASP A 182 -6.36 4.30 -5.26
CA ASP A 182 -6.87 4.25 -3.88
C ASP A 182 -6.88 2.81 -3.31
N VAL A 183 -6.35 1.84 -4.07
CA VAL A 183 -6.33 0.42 -3.72
C VAL A 183 -4.91 -0.12 -3.88
N ARG A 184 -4.44 -0.92 -2.91
CA ARG A 184 -3.10 -1.52 -2.92
C ARG A 184 -3.17 -3.02 -2.69
N SER A 185 -2.61 -3.80 -3.61
CA SER A 185 -2.40 -5.23 -3.37
C SER A 185 -1.22 -5.44 -2.42
N PRO A 186 -1.27 -6.42 -1.50
CA PRO A 186 -0.11 -6.81 -0.71
C PRO A 186 1.02 -7.43 -1.56
N LEU A 187 0.71 -7.87 -2.79
CA LEU A 187 1.66 -8.45 -3.74
C LEU A 187 2.22 -7.42 -4.74
N ASP A 188 1.82 -6.15 -4.64
CA ASP A 188 2.49 -5.08 -5.39
C ASP A 188 3.93 -4.87 -4.90
N TYR A 189 4.64 -3.90 -5.48
CA TYR A 189 6.01 -3.60 -5.09
C TYR A 189 6.18 -3.39 -3.57
N ARG A 190 7.19 -4.06 -3.01
CA ARG A 190 7.61 -4.00 -1.61
C ARG A 190 9.09 -3.64 -1.54
N ALA A 191 9.41 -2.69 -0.68
CA ALA A 191 10.76 -2.25 -0.38
C ALA A 191 11.19 -2.81 0.98
N PHE A 192 12.32 -3.52 0.99
CA PHE A 192 12.92 -4.10 2.18
C PHE A 192 14.18 -3.33 2.54
N PHE A 193 14.36 -3.07 3.83
CA PHE A 193 15.45 -2.26 4.35
C PHE A 193 16.13 -2.95 5.52
N GLU A 194 17.43 -3.15 5.40
CA GLU A 194 18.23 -3.79 6.44
C GLU A 194 19.37 -2.86 6.88
N LYS A 195 19.78 -3.00 8.14
CA LYS A 195 20.94 -2.30 8.70
C LYS A 195 22.14 -3.25 8.68
N LYS A 196 23.14 -2.95 7.85
CA LYS A 196 24.38 -3.71 7.71
C LYS A 196 25.56 -2.85 8.16
N ASN A 197 26.33 -3.36 9.12
CA ASN A 197 27.49 -2.65 9.69
C ASN A 197 27.16 -1.21 10.12
N GLY A 198 26.01 -1.02 10.79
CA GLY A 198 25.55 0.28 11.27
C GLY A 198 24.89 1.19 10.23
N ARG A 199 24.82 0.78 8.96
CA ARG A 199 24.23 1.57 7.86
C ARG A 199 23.01 0.90 7.25
N TRP A 200 21.99 1.69 6.98
CA TRP A 200 20.77 1.23 6.31
C TRP A 200 20.96 1.15 4.79
N PHE A 201 20.36 0.11 4.19
CA PHE A 201 20.32 -0.11 2.75
C PHE A 201 18.91 -0.51 2.31
N LEU A 202 18.54 -0.16 1.08
CA LEU A 202 17.46 -0.83 0.35
C LEU A 202 18.04 -2.15 -0.17
N THR A 203 17.49 -3.28 0.29
CA THR A 203 18.00 -4.63 -0.02
C THR A 203 17.15 -5.38 -1.04
N ALA A 204 15.86 -5.07 -1.14
CA ALA A 204 14.99 -5.56 -2.20
C ALA A 204 13.93 -4.51 -2.55
N PHE A 205 13.60 -4.41 -3.84
CA PHE A 205 12.39 -3.74 -4.31
C PHE A 205 11.69 -4.60 -5.36
N VAL A 206 10.74 -5.42 -4.92
CA VAL A 206 10.20 -6.56 -5.69
C VAL A 206 8.68 -6.59 -5.67
N LYS A 207 8.08 -7.14 -6.73
CA LYS A 207 6.61 -7.33 -6.90
C LYS A 207 6.32 -8.79 -7.25
N GLY A 208 5.18 -9.31 -6.79
CA GLY A 208 4.72 -10.69 -7.02
C GLY A 208 4.81 -11.54 -5.76
N ASP A 209 4.87 -12.85 -5.92
CA ASP A 209 5.15 -13.84 -4.90
C ASP A 209 6.42 -14.62 -5.23
#